data_AF-A0A921I0A4-F1
#
_entry.id   AF-A0A921I0A4-F1
#
_cell.length_a   1.000
_cell.length_b   1.000
_cell.length_c   1.000
_cell.angle_alpha   90.00
_cell.angle_beta   90.00
_cell.angle_gamma   90.00
#
_symmetry.space_group_name_H-M   'P 1'
#
loop_
_entity.id
_entity.type
_entity.pdbx_description
1 polymer ?
#
loop_
_entity_poly.entity_id
_entity_poly.type
_entity_poly.pdbx_seq_one_letter_code
_entity_poly.pdbx_strand_id
1 'polypeptide(L)'
;MTFREFMSENGYTVQTTFWEDFTIADRFGLSAIRDTYNRAFKEWNENYKFLTELVLVLNHKIWQHHKSHPEVAALYNDLWKQADLYAVENLKDDELNYFFEVTD
;
A
#
# COMPACT_ATOMS: atom_id res chain seq x y z
N MET A 1 8.96 -7.69 -15.12
CA MET A 1 8.28 -8.25 -13.95
C MET A 1 7.25 -7.25 -13.49
N THR A 2 6.00 -7.67 -13.43
CA THR A 2 4.88 -6.90 -12.85
C THR A 2 4.92 -6.97 -11.33
N PHE A 3 4.19 -6.09 -10.64
CA PHE A 3 4.04 -6.18 -9.18
C PHE A 3 3.48 -7.54 -8.74
N ARG A 4 2.49 -8.05 -9.48
CA ARG A 4 1.88 -9.35 -9.20
C ARG A 4 2.86 -10.52 -9.32
N GLU A 5 3.71 -10.50 -10.34
CA GLU A 5 4.78 -11.49 -10.50
C GLU A 5 5.79 -11.39 -9.37
N PHE A 6 6.25 -10.17 -9.05
CA PHE A 6 7.19 -9.93 -7.95
C PHE A 6 6.65 -10.42 -6.60
N MET A 7 5.41 -10.08 -6.25
CA MET A 7 4.80 -10.55 -5.01
C MET A 7 4.67 -12.08 -4.98
N SER A 8 4.29 -12.69 -6.11
CA SER A 8 4.15 -14.15 -6.20
C SER A 8 5.49 -14.88 -6.02
N GLU A 9 6.59 -14.32 -6.53
CA GLU A 9 7.95 -14.86 -6.31
C GLU A 9 8.36 -14.80 -4.83
N ASN A 10 7.81 -13.86 -4.07
CA ASN A 10 8.01 -13.70 -2.64
C ASN A 10 6.92 -14.38 -1.79
N GLY A 11 6.13 -15.28 -2.40
CA GLY A 11 5.13 -16.08 -1.67
C GLY A 11 3.81 -15.39 -1.36
N TYR A 12 3.58 -14.19 -1.90
CA TYR A 12 2.33 -13.43 -1.69
C TYR A 12 1.47 -13.38 -2.97
N THR A 13 0.18 -13.73 -2.84
CA THR A 13 -0.78 -13.60 -3.96
C THR A 13 -1.56 -12.30 -3.84
N VAL A 14 -1.39 -11.40 -4.82
CA VAL A 14 -2.12 -10.13 -4.90
C VAL A 14 -3.62 -10.35 -5.08
N GLN A 15 -4.41 -9.69 -4.23
CA GLN A 15 -5.86 -9.84 -4.10
C GLN A 15 -6.64 -8.61 -4.58
N THR A 16 -6.01 -7.44 -4.69
CA THR A 16 -6.63 -6.16 -5.02
C THR A 16 -6.09 -5.58 -6.34
N THR A 17 -6.65 -4.44 -6.75
CA THR A 17 -6.18 -3.64 -7.90
C THR A 17 -5.41 -2.40 -7.46
N PHE A 18 -5.02 -2.29 -6.18
CA PHE A 18 -4.41 -1.08 -5.65
C PHE A 18 -3.15 -0.68 -6.43
N TRP A 19 -2.33 -1.65 -6.83
CA TRP A 19 -1.14 -1.36 -7.62
C TRP A 19 -1.48 -0.62 -8.92
N GLU A 20 -2.47 -1.10 -9.68
CA GLU A 20 -2.95 -0.47 -10.90
C GLU A 20 -3.58 0.91 -10.61
N ASP A 21 -4.43 1.00 -9.59
CA ASP A 21 -5.12 2.24 -9.22
C ASP A 21 -4.13 3.36 -8.85
N PHE A 22 -3.10 3.05 -8.06
CA PHE A 22 -2.04 4.00 -7.73
C PHE A 22 -1.13 4.29 -8.93
N THR A 23 -0.87 3.31 -9.80
CA THR A 23 -0.12 3.54 -11.05
C THR A 23 -0.85 4.48 -12.00
N ILE A 24 -2.18 4.43 -12.03
CA ILE A 24 -3.01 5.40 -12.76
C ILE A 24 -2.93 6.77 -12.06
N ALA A 25 -3.13 6.81 -10.75
CA ALA A 25 -3.09 8.04 -9.96
C ALA A 25 -1.76 8.79 -10.06
N ASP A 26 -0.64 8.08 -10.14
CA ASP A 26 0.70 8.64 -10.38
C ASP A 26 0.73 9.57 -11.61
N ARG A 27 -0.05 9.27 -12.65
CA ARG A 27 -0.11 10.07 -13.89
C ARG A 27 -0.93 11.35 -13.74
N PHE A 28 -1.78 11.44 -12.71
CA PHE A 28 -2.65 12.58 -12.45
C PHE A 28 -2.13 13.46 -11.28
N GLY A 29 -1.00 13.08 -10.68
CA GLY A 29 -0.29 13.87 -9.67
C GLY A 29 -0.81 13.68 -8.24
N LEU A 30 -0.22 14.45 -7.32
CA LEU A 30 -0.35 14.28 -5.87
C LEU A 30 -1.80 14.26 -5.36
N SER A 31 -2.69 15.06 -5.96
CA SER A 31 -4.10 15.10 -5.56
C SER A 31 -4.82 13.79 -5.86
N ALA A 32 -4.53 13.17 -7.00
CA ALA A 32 -5.14 11.90 -7.39
C ALA A 32 -4.62 10.75 -6.52
N ILE A 33 -3.34 10.76 -6.15
CA ILE A 33 -2.76 9.78 -5.22
C ILE A 33 -3.46 9.85 -3.86
N ARG A 34 -3.64 11.06 -3.32
CA ARG A 34 -4.38 11.27 -2.05
C ARG A 34 -5.83 10.79 -2.14
N ASP A 35 -6.53 11.10 -3.23
CA ASP A 35 -7.90 10.66 -3.42
C ASP A 35 -8.01 9.13 -3.50
N THR A 36 -7.16 8.48 -4.29
CA THR A 36 -7.11 7.02 -4.39
C THR A 36 -6.84 6.38 -3.04
N TYR A 37 -5.87 6.89 -2.27
CA TYR A 37 -5.63 6.42 -0.91
C TYR A 37 -6.85 6.60 0.00
N ASN A 38 -7.44 7.79 0.04
CA ASN A 38 -8.57 8.06 0.93
C ASN A 38 -9.76 7.14 0.63
N ARG A 39 -10.03 6.84 -0.65
CA ARG A 39 -11.08 5.91 -1.06
C ARG A 39 -10.74 4.48 -0.66
N ALA A 40 -9.55 4.00 -1.02
CA ALA A 40 -9.10 2.64 -0.70
C ALA A 40 -9.06 2.39 0.81
N PHE A 41 -8.47 3.30 1.57
CA PHE A 41 -8.38 3.20 3.02
C PHE A 41 -9.76 3.23 3.67
N LYS A 42 -10.63 4.17 3.30
CA LYS A 42 -11.99 4.25 3.86
C LYS A 42 -12.82 2.99 3.60
N GLU A 43 -12.66 2.38 2.43
CA GLU A 43 -13.44 1.20 2.03
C GLU A 43 -12.90 -0.10 2.65
N TRP A 44 -11.58 -0.18 2.86
CA TRP A 44 -10.92 -1.45 3.16
C TRP A 44 -10.11 -1.47 4.47
N ASN A 45 -10.14 -0.41 5.28
CA ASN A 45 -9.41 -0.34 6.56
C ASN A 45 -9.81 -1.43 7.58
N GLU A 46 -11.03 -1.95 7.53
CA GLU A 46 -11.50 -3.03 8.41
C GLU A 46 -11.21 -4.43 7.86
N ASN A 47 -10.75 -4.55 6.60
CA ASN A 47 -10.35 -5.82 6.01
C ASN A 47 -8.82 -5.98 6.15
N TYR A 48 -8.38 -6.72 7.17
CA TYR A 48 -6.95 -6.83 7.48
C TYR A 48 -6.09 -7.28 6.30
N LYS A 49 -6.58 -8.16 5.41
CA LYS A 49 -5.83 -8.60 4.22
C LYS A 49 -5.65 -7.48 3.21
N PHE A 50 -6.70 -6.72 2.95
CA PHE A 50 -6.64 -5.63 1.98
C PHE A 50 -5.91 -4.43 2.55
N LEU A 51 -6.06 -4.14 3.86
CA LEU A 51 -5.23 -3.16 4.56
C LEU A 51 -3.74 -3.54 4.47
N THR A 52 -3.39 -4.81 4.71
CA THR A 52 -2.00 -5.30 4.57
C THR A 52 -1.47 -5.08 3.15
N GLU A 53 -2.26 -5.44 2.13
CA GLU A 53 -1.86 -5.23 0.73
C GLU A 53 -1.75 -3.74 0.37
N LEU A 54 -2.61 -2.88 0.93
CA LEU A 54 -2.51 -1.44 0.78
C LEU A 54 -1.17 -0.93 1.35
N VAL A 55 -0.76 -1.37 2.55
CA VAL A 55 0.53 -1.01 3.15
C VAL A 55 1.69 -1.45 2.25
N LEU A 56 1.66 -2.69 1.74
CA LEU A 56 2.66 -3.20 0.80
C LEU A 56 2.76 -2.33 -0.46
N VAL A 57 1.63 -2.05 -1.11
CA VAL A 57 1.60 -1.24 -2.32
C VAL A 57 2.18 0.15 -2.06
N LEU A 58 1.80 0.80 -0.95
CA LEU A 58 2.33 2.12 -0.59
C LEU A 58 3.85 2.07 -0.38
N ASN A 59 4.37 1.06 0.32
CA ASN A 59 5.81 0.88 0.52
C ASN A 59 6.56 0.69 -0.83
N HIS A 60 6.06 -0.18 -1.70
CA HIS A 60 6.64 -0.38 -3.02
C HIS A 60 6.56 0.87 -3.91
N LYS A 61 5.53 1.69 -3.76
CA LYS A 61 5.39 2.98 -4.45
C LYS A 61 6.41 4.01 -3.98
N ILE A 62 6.78 4.03 -2.70
CA ILE A 62 7.91 4.85 -2.22
C ILE A 62 9.17 4.45 -2.98
N TRP A 63 9.48 3.15 -3.03
CA TRP A 63 10.66 2.65 -3.73
C TRP A 63 10.60 2.91 -5.24
N GLN A 64 9.43 2.84 -5.86
CA GLN A 64 9.28 3.16 -7.28
C GLN A 64 9.69 4.62 -7.60
N HIS A 65 9.37 5.56 -6.71
CA HIS A 65 9.53 7.00 -6.97
C HIS A 65 10.75 7.65 -6.28
N HIS A 66 11.41 6.98 -5.33
CA HIS A 66 12.45 7.59 -4.47
C HIS A 66 13.60 8.29 -5.19
N LYS A 67 13.93 7.88 -6.43
CA LYS A 67 15.03 8.50 -7.21
C LYS A 67 14.59 9.61 -8.14
N SER A 68 13.37 9.52 -8.68
CA SER A 68 12.93 10.35 -9.81
C SER A 68 11.89 11.41 -9.42
N HIS A 69 11.06 11.13 -8.41
CA HIS A 69 9.96 12.01 -8.01
C HIS A 69 9.92 12.10 -6.47
N PRO A 70 10.83 12.84 -5.84
CA PRO A 70 10.96 12.89 -4.38
C PRO A 70 9.68 13.42 -3.71
N GLU A 71 8.95 14.35 -4.32
CA GLU A 71 7.67 14.81 -3.77
C GLU A 71 6.58 13.73 -3.78
N VAL A 72 6.57 12.86 -4.80
CA VAL A 72 5.64 11.72 -4.89
C VAL A 72 6.03 10.66 -3.87
N ALA A 73 7.33 10.34 -3.74
CA ALA A 73 7.82 9.40 -2.75
C ALA A 73 7.54 9.88 -1.31
N ALA A 74 7.71 11.18 -1.03
CA ALA A 74 7.38 11.77 0.26
C ALA A 74 5.88 11.62 0.58
N LEU A 75 5.01 11.89 -0.40
CA LEU A 75 3.57 11.67 -0.23
C LEU A 75 3.26 10.20 0.07
N TYR A 76 3.79 9.25 -0.72
CA TYR A 76 3.56 7.83 -0.47
C TYR A 76 4.05 7.39 0.91
N ASN A 77 5.17 7.93 1.37
CA ASN A 77 5.69 7.66 2.71
C ASN A 77 4.78 8.18 3.83
N ASP A 78 4.20 9.37 3.66
CA ASP A 78 3.23 9.89 4.63
C ASP A 78 1.95 9.06 4.68
N LEU A 79 1.48 8.55 3.54
CA LEU A 79 0.31 7.68 3.45
C LEU A 79 0.61 6.27 4.00
N TRP A 80 1.78 5.72 3.69
CA TRP A 80 2.25 4.44 4.22
C TRP A 80 2.30 4.47 5.75
N LYS A 81 2.92 5.49 6.36
CA LYS A 81 2.97 5.64 7.82
C LYS A 81 1.59 5.69 8.48
N GLN A 82 0.62 6.34 7.82
CA GLN A 82 -0.75 6.40 8.32
C GLN A 82 -1.43 5.02 8.31
N ALA A 83 -1.32 4.29 7.20
CA ALA A 83 -1.93 2.96 7.09
C ALA A 83 -1.23 1.92 7.97
N ASP A 84 0.11 1.98 8.06
CA ASP A 84 0.93 1.12 8.91
C ASP A 84 0.60 1.33 10.40
N LEU A 85 0.61 2.58 10.86
CA LEU A 85 0.23 2.91 12.24
C LEU A 85 -1.20 2.44 12.55
N TYR A 86 -2.14 2.70 11.63
CA TYR A 86 -3.51 2.24 11.81
C TYR A 86 -3.61 0.72 11.92
N ALA A 87 -2.90 -0.03 11.08
CA ALA A 87 -2.88 -1.50 11.13
C ALA A 87 -2.35 -2.00 12.48
N VAL A 88 -1.22 -1.46 12.94
CA VAL A 88 -0.61 -1.84 14.23
C VAL A 88 -1.53 -1.50 15.41
N GLU A 89 -2.22 -0.36 15.37
CA GLU A 89 -3.12 0.06 16.45
C GLU A 89 -4.43 -0.73 16.49
N ASN A 90 -4.97 -1.13 15.34
CA ASN A 90 -6.33 -1.68 15.23
C ASN A 90 -6.40 -3.20 15.04
N LEU A 91 -5.44 -3.81 14.33
CA LEU A 91 -5.41 -5.26 14.17
C LEU A 91 -5.03 -5.94 15.50
N LYS A 92 -5.52 -7.17 15.68
CA LYS A 92 -5.31 -7.98 16.90
C LYS A 92 -5.04 -9.44 16.55
N ASP A 93 -4.36 -10.12 17.46
CA ASP A 93 -4.12 -11.57 17.41
C ASP A 93 -3.65 -12.05 16.02
N ASP A 94 -4.40 -12.95 15.39
CA ASP A 94 -4.07 -13.54 14.10
C ASP A 94 -4.01 -12.52 12.95
N GLU A 95 -4.80 -11.45 13.01
CA GLU A 95 -4.79 -10.39 11.98
C GLU A 95 -3.51 -9.57 12.05
N LEU A 96 -3.04 -9.27 13.26
CA LEU A 96 -1.80 -8.54 13.48
C LEU A 96 -0.57 -9.41 13.15
N ASN A 97 -0.62 -10.70 13.49
CA ASN A 97 0.43 -11.65 13.09
C ASN A 97 0.53 -11.74 11.56
N TYR A 98 -0.60 -11.89 10.87
CA TYR A 98 -0.65 -11.90 9.41
C TYR A 98 -0.05 -10.61 8.82
N PHE A 99 -0.40 -9.45 9.38
CA PHE A 99 0.13 -8.16 8.92
C PHE A 99 1.66 -8.12 9.01
N PHE A 100 2.26 -8.51 10.13
CA PHE A 100 3.71 -8.53 10.29
C PHE A 100 4.39 -9.58 9.41
N GLU A 101 3.86 -10.80 9.33
CA GLU A 101 4.42 -11.86 8.47
C GLU A 101 4.47 -11.46 6.99
N VAL A 102 3.52 -10.65 6.54
CA VAL A 102 3.42 -10.23 5.14
C VAL A 102 4.23 -8.96 4.84
N THR A 103 4.50 -8.12 5.85
CA THR A 103 5.16 -6.81 5.67
C THR A 103 6.64 -6.77 6.07
N ASP A 104 7.14 -7.78 6.79
CA ASP A 104 8.57 -7.98 7.12
C ASP A 104 9.39 -8.47 5.92
#